data_AF-A0A540VRD1-F1
#
_entry.id   AF-A0A540VRD1-F1
#
_cell.length_a   1.000
_cell.length_b   1.000
_cell.length_c   1.000
_cell.angle_alpha   90.00
_cell.angle_beta   90.00
_cell.angle_gamma   90.00
#
_symmetry.space_group_name_H-M   'P 1'
#
loop_
_entity.id
_entity.type
_entity.pdbx_description
1 polymer ?
#
loop_
_entity_poly.entity_id
_entity_poly.type
_entity_poly.pdbx_seq_one_letter_code
_entity_poly.pdbx_strand_id
1 'polypeptide(L)'
;RTDAAIPSYLGLIPLIFFRYHHPKTWSNAKGIDLYVLRTLLAGAFSGTPDTVIDALTRHFSEKGEFNLREVFGIIREQGRSLEFSREYLFGLCYGDKELHLIFNLWYRDFNYQPSYERSLPQVDHIFSQSELRKVKRINPETGVRNLLRYYKEDRDQVANCMLLTAAENGAGGKGDSTPAEWFADKDDDYLDRHLIPKDTSLWELDRYEDFVEERQKLILDKFSDMLFSEDDGDVDE
;
A
#
# COMPACT_ATOMS: atom_id res chain seq x y z
N ARG A 1 14.84 1.38 13.55
CA ARG A 1 14.63 2.70 12.89
C ARG A 1 14.10 2.39 11.51
N THR A 2 12.82 2.58 11.25
CA THR A 2 12.18 2.26 9.96
C THR A 2 11.93 3.55 9.21
N ASP A 3 12.99 4.09 8.61
CA ASP A 3 12.94 5.09 7.54
C ASP A 3 12.10 4.65 6.32
N ALA A 4 11.70 3.36 6.29
CA ALA A 4 10.82 2.73 5.30
C ALA A 4 9.30 3.03 5.44
N ALA A 5 8.86 3.76 6.48
CA ALA A 5 7.42 4.05 6.65
C ALA A 5 6.90 5.18 5.75
N ILE A 6 7.79 6.04 5.24
CA ILE A 6 7.45 7.17 4.38
C ILE A 6 7.86 6.80 2.94
N PRO A 7 6.91 6.61 2.00
CA PRO A 7 7.24 6.26 0.61
C PRO A 7 8.17 7.27 -0.08
N SER A 8 8.03 8.55 0.25
CA SER A 8 8.86 9.63 -0.28
C SER A 8 8.96 10.82 0.67
N TYR A 9 10.17 11.29 0.95
CA TYR A 9 10.40 12.54 1.68
C TYR A 9 10.21 13.78 0.80
N LEU A 10 10.08 13.61 -0.52
CA LEU A 10 10.06 14.72 -1.48
C LEU A 10 8.78 15.56 -1.37
N GLY A 11 7.65 14.94 -1.02
CA GLY A 11 6.40 15.65 -0.74
C GLY A 11 6.49 16.59 0.46
N LEU A 12 7.48 16.41 1.35
CA LEU A 12 7.72 17.29 2.50
C LEU A 12 8.51 18.55 2.13
N ILE A 13 9.25 18.54 1.02
CA ILE A 13 10.10 19.68 0.63
C ILE A 13 9.29 20.98 0.47
N PRO A 14 8.14 20.99 -0.24
CA PRO A 14 7.30 22.19 -0.33
C PRO A 14 6.80 22.69 1.03
N LEU A 15 6.49 21.78 1.96
CA LEU A 15 6.05 22.15 3.31
C LEU A 15 7.19 22.74 4.15
N ILE A 16 8.40 22.18 4.03
CA ILE A 16 9.59 22.70 4.70
C ILE A 16 9.90 24.10 4.18
N PHE A 17 9.82 24.31 2.86
CA PHE A 17 9.98 25.62 2.23
C PHE A 17 8.94 26.61 2.77
N PHE A 18 7.65 26.25 2.74
CA PHE A 18 6.58 27.11 3.23
C PHE A 18 6.76 27.48 4.70
N ARG A 19 7.07 26.50 5.56
CA ARG A 19 7.32 26.73 6.99
C ARG A 19 8.51 27.67 7.23
N TYR A 20 9.58 27.52 6.47
CA TYR A 20 10.79 28.33 6.64
C TYR A 20 10.59 29.78 6.18
N HIS A 21 9.96 29.99 5.03
CA HIS A 21 9.77 31.33 4.46
C HIS A 21 8.55 32.08 5.02
N HIS A 22 7.52 31.35 5.46
CA HIS A 22 6.26 31.92 5.94
C HIS A 22 5.87 31.41 7.35
N PRO A 23 6.74 31.57 8.36
CA PRO A 23 6.50 31.00 9.69
C PRO A 23 5.26 31.57 10.41
N LYS A 24 4.83 32.79 10.04
CA LYS A 24 3.66 33.45 10.62
C LYS A 24 2.34 32.85 10.13
N THR A 25 2.26 32.47 8.86
CA THR A 25 1.05 31.87 8.27
C THR A 25 1.04 30.36 8.45
N TRP A 26 2.22 29.73 8.59
CA TRP A 26 2.35 28.31 8.93
C TRP A 26 1.50 27.90 10.15
N SER A 27 1.47 28.70 11.22
CA SER A 27 0.73 28.35 12.43
C SER A 27 -0.77 28.25 12.24
N ASN A 28 -1.30 28.85 11.16
CA ASN A 28 -2.72 28.87 10.84
C ASN A 28 -3.06 27.93 9.66
N ALA A 29 -2.07 27.24 9.10
CA ALA A 29 -2.28 26.34 7.98
C ALA A 29 -3.09 25.11 8.42
N LYS A 30 -4.18 24.84 7.70
CA LYS A 30 -5.05 23.67 7.90
C LYS A 30 -4.84 22.64 6.79
N GLY A 31 -5.13 21.37 7.07
CA GLY A 31 -5.11 20.30 6.07
C GLY A 31 -3.71 19.83 5.67
N ILE A 32 -2.67 20.17 6.44
CA ILE A 32 -1.29 19.73 6.20
C ILE A 32 -1.17 18.21 6.35
N ASP A 33 -1.87 17.64 7.32
CA ASP A 33 -2.01 16.22 7.55
C ASP A 33 -2.66 15.52 6.35
N LEU A 34 -3.76 16.07 5.82
CA LEU A 34 -4.43 15.55 4.64
C LEU A 34 -3.54 15.64 3.39
N TYR A 35 -2.80 16.74 3.23
CA TYR A 35 -1.79 16.88 2.18
C TYR A 35 -0.73 15.76 2.28
N VAL A 36 -0.16 15.55 3.46
CA VAL A 36 0.88 14.52 3.66
C VAL A 36 0.30 13.15 3.37
N LEU A 37 -0.89 12.84 3.89
CA LEU A 37 -1.53 11.54 3.69
C LEU A 37 -1.80 11.26 2.21
N ARG A 38 -2.48 12.17 1.49
CA ARG A 38 -2.83 11.95 0.08
C ARG A 38 -1.61 11.87 -0.82
N THR A 39 -0.62 12.74 -0.60
CA THR A 39 0.60 12.75 -1.44
C THR A 39 1.47 11.52 -1.24
N LEU A 40 1.51 10.96 -0.02
CA LEU A 40 2.24 9.72 0.27
C LEU A 40 1.49 8.48 -0.23
N LEU A 41 0.16 8.41 -0.02
CA LEU A 41 -0.65 7.28 -0.46
C LEU A 41 -0.71 7.17 -1.99
N ALA A 42 -0.89 8.28 -2.70
CA ALA A 42 -0.98 8.30 -4.15
C ALA A 42 0.40 8.32 -4.85
N GLY A 43 1.49 8.39 -4.09
CA GLY A 43 2.84 8.49 -4.66
C GLY A 43 3.04 9.73 -5.56
N ALA A 44 2.40 10.86 -5.23
CA ALA A 44 2.31 12.04 -6.10
C ALA A 44 3.67 12.68 -6.45
N PHE A 45 4.70 12.41 -5.64
CA PHE A 45 6.07 12.90 -5.82
C PHE A 45 7.03 11.79 -6.33
N SER A 46 6.50 10.79 -7.05
CA SER A 46 7.30 9.78 -7.73
C SER A 46 7.73 10.21 -9.15
N GLY A 47 8.79 9.60 -9.69
CA GLY A 47 9.28 9.86 -11.04
C GLY A 47 10.05 11.19 -11.17
N THR A 48 9.40 12.24 -11.67
CA THR A 48 9.97 13.59 -11.89
C THR A 48 9.34 14.60 -10.94
N PRO A 49 9.74 14.60 -9.65
CA PRO A 49 9.11 15.42 -8.61
C PRO A 49 9.49 16.89 -8.67
N ASP A 50 10.64 17.23 -9.27
CA ASP A 50 11.19 18.59 -9.25
C ASP A 50 10.21 19.62 -9.83
N THR A 51 9.48 19.28 -10.90
CA THR A 51 8.51 20.21 -11.50
C THR A 51 7.34 20.52 -10.56
N VAL A 52 6.90 19.53 -9.79
CA VAL A 52 5.84 19.68 -8.78
C VAL A 52 6.34 20.51 -7.61
N ILE A 53 7.56 20.22 -7.14
CA ILE A 53 8.19 20.96 -6.04
C ILE A 53 8.40 22.42 -6.43
N ASP A 54 8.92 22.69 -7.62
CA ASP A 54 9.15 24.04 -8.13
C ASP A 54 7.84 24.83 -8.27
N ALA A 55 6.78 24.20 -8.76
CA ALA A 55 5.47 24.83 -8.89
C ALA A 55 4.89 25.21 -7.52
N LEU A 56 4.96 24.30 -6.55
CA LEU A 56 4.46 24.53 -5.19
C LEU A 56 5.27 25.59 -4.44
N THR A 57 6.60 25.53 -4.51
CA THR A 57 7.47 26.51 -3.84
C THR A 57 7.31 27.91 -4.43
N ARG A 58 7.14 28.03 -5.76
CA ARG A 58 6.78 29.30 -6.41
C ARG A 58 5.44 29.82 -5.91
N HIS A 59 4.42 28.97 -5.87
CA HIS A 59 3.10 29.34 -5.36
C HIS A 59 3.17 29.87 -3.92
N PHE A 60 3.90 29.19 -3.04
CA PHE A 60 4.10 29.64 -1.66
C PHE A 60 4.87 30.96 -1.59
N SER A 61 5.90 31.14 -2.42
CA SER A 61 6.66 32.39 -2.49
C SER A 61 5.78 33.58 -2.92
N GLU A 62 4.80 33.36 -3.80
CA GLU A 62 3.91 34.41 -4.31
C GLU A 62 2.73 34.71 -3.38
N LYS A 63 2.10 33.67 -2.82
CA LYS A 63 0.89 33.81 -1.99
C LYS A 63 1.20 33.99 -0.51
N GLY A 64 2.26 33.35 -0.02
CA GLY A 64 2.63 33.34 1.39
C GLY A 64 1.64 32.64 2.32
N GLU A 65 0.69 31.89 1.78
CA GLU A 65 -0.35 31.17 2.51
C GLU A 65 -0.44 29.72 2.02
N PHE A 66 -0.98 28.84 2.87
CA PHE A 66 -1.25 27.45 2.51
C PHE A 66 -2.75 27.27 2.32
N ASN A 67 -3.16 27.01 1.08
CA ASN A 67 -4.52 26.62 0.74
C ASN A 67 -4.50 25.21 0.14
N LEU A 68 -5.15 24.25 0.82
CA LEU A 68 -5.10 22.85 0.41
C LEU A 68 -5.67 22.62 -1.00
N ARG A 69 -6.78 23.29 -1.34
CA ARG A 69 -7.44 23.17 -2.65
C ARG A 69 -6.52 23.67 -3.76
N GLU A 70 -5.88 24.82 -3.57
CA GLU A 70 -4.91 25.37 -4.54
C GLU A 70 -3.68 24.45 -4.69
N VAL A 71 -3.13 23.96 -3.57
CA VAL A 71 -1.98 23.04 -3.57
C VAL A 71 -2.31 21.75 -4.33
N PHE A 72 -3.47 21.15 -4.08
CA PHE A 72 -3.92 19.96 -4.82
C PHE A 72 -4.18 20.26 -6.30
N GLY A 73 -4.74 21.43 -6.61
CA GLY A 73 -4.88 21.91 -7.99
C GLY A 73 -3.56 21.92 -8.74
N ILE A 74 -2.52 22.51 -8.13
CA ILE A 74 -1.17 22.56 -8.72
C ILE A 74 -0.61 21.16 -8.96
N ILE A 75 -0.73 20.25 -8.00
CA ILE A 75 -0.22 18.87 -8.14
C ILE A 75 -0.90 18.18 -9.34
N ARG A 76 -2.21 18.35 -9.50
CA ARG A 76 -2.98 17.78 -10.62
C ARG A 76 -2.60 18.42 -11.96
N GLU A 77 -2.41 19.73 -12.00
CA GLU A 77 -1.94 20.44 -13.21
C GLU A 77 -0.56 19.93 -13.68
N GLN A 78 0.26 19.40 -12.77
CA GLN A 78 1.51 18.72 -13.09
C GLN A 78 1.32 17.24 -13.52
N GLY A 79 0.09 16.80 -13.75
CA GLY A 79 -0.24 15.44 -14.18
C GLY A 79 -0.07 14.37 -13.10
N ARG A 80 -0.13 14.75 -11.82
CA ARG A 80 -0.01 13.82 -10.69
C ARG A 80 -1.38 13.53 -10.09
N SER A 81 -1.68 12.25 -9.90
CA SER A 81 -2.87 11.85 -9.16
C SER A 81 -2.69 12.06 -7.66
N LEU A 82 -3.79 12.39 -7.02
CA LEU A 82 -3.94 12.47 -5.56
C LEU A 82 -5.08 11.55 -5.11
N GLU A 83 -5.40 10.54 -5.92
CA GLU A 83 -6.47 9.58 -5.64
C GLU A 83 -5.91 8.33 -4.99
N PHE A 84 -6.75 7.73 -4.15
CA PHE A 84 -6.54 6.39 -3.64
C PHE A 84 -7.78 5.59 -3.98
N SER A 85 -7.83 5.17 -5.25
CA SER A 85 -8.94 4.41 -5.81
C SER A 85 -8.79 2.91 -5.55
N ARG A 86 -9.87 2.17 -5.79
CA ARG A 86 -9.87 0.70 -5.77
C ARG A 86 -8.82 0.14 -6.73
N GLU A 87 -8.75 0.71 -7.93
CA GLU A 87 -7.85 0.29 -9.00
C GLU A 87 -6.40 0.52 -8.59
N TYR A 88 -6.12 1.66 -7.93
CA TYR A 88 -4.80 1.94 -7.38
C TYR A 88 -4.42 0.93 -6.28
N LEU A 89 -5.31 0.71 -5.30
CA LEU A 89 -5.10 -0.22 -4.20
C LEU A 89 -4.76 -1.63 -4.70
N PHE A 90 -5.55 -2.16 -5.64
CA PHE A 90 -5.30 -3.50 -6.19
C PHE A 90 -4.21 -3.55 -7.26
N GLY A 91 -3.74 -2.41 -7.74
CA GLY A 91 -2.55 -2.28 -8.58
C GLY A 91 -1.24 -2.40 -7.80
N LEU A 92 -1.26 -2.19 -6.47
CA LEU A 92 -0.07 -2.29 -5.63
C LEU A 92 0.50 -3.72 -5.61
N CYS A 93 1.81 -3.80 -5.83
CA CYS A 93 2.57 -5.03 -5.91
C CYS A 93 3.64 -5.11 -4.82
N TYR A 94 4.06 -6.33 -4.51
CA TYR A 94 5.21 -6.61 -3.67
C TYR A 94 6.44 -5.82 -4.12
N GLY A 95 7.03 -5.06 -3.19
CA GLY A 95 8.18 -4.19 -3.44
C GLY A 95 7.82 -2.72 -3.64
N ASP A 96 6.53 -2.39 -3.84
CA ASP A 96 6.07 -1.01 -3.89
C ASP A 96 6.18 -0.37 -2.50
N LYS A 97 6.63 0.89 -2.46
CA LYS A 97 6.80 1.61 -1.19
C LYS A 97 5.45 1.95 -0.55
N GLU A 98 4.46 2.20 -1.39
CA GLU A 98 3.10 2.53 -1.02
C GLU A 98 2.41 1.31 -0.38
N LEU A 99 2.72 0.09 -0.82
CA LEU A 99 2.25 -1.14 -0.15
C LEU A 99 2.69 -1.19 1.33
N HIS A 100 3.92 -0.78 1.64
CA HIS A 100 4.38 -0.70 3.02
C HIS A 100 3.58 0.33 3.83
N LEU A 101 3.26 1.48 3.26
CA LEU A 101 2.43 2.49 3.95
C LEU A 101 1.02 1.94 4.22
N ILE A 102 0.40 1.30 3.24
CA ILE A 102 -0.91 0.64 3.39
C ILE A 102 -0.87 -0.40 4.50
N PHE A 103 0.17 -1.22 4.56
CA PHE A 103 0.31 -2.19 5.64
C PHE A 103 0.56 -1.53 7.00
N ASN A 104 1.33 -0.45 7.09
CA ASN A 104 1.46 0.28 8.36
C ASN A 104 0.11 0.85 8.84
N LEU A 105 -0.77 1.28 7.92
CA LEU A 105 -2.12 1.77 8.23
C LEU A 105 -3.10 0.65 8.59
N TRP A 106 -2.96 -0.50 7.95
CA TRP A 106 -3.74 -1.71 8.22
C TRP A 106 -3.39 -2.29 9.60
N TYR A 107 -2.10 -2.53 9.85
CA TYR A 107 -1.59 -3.21 11.05
C TYR A 107 -1.25 -2.21 12.18
N ARG A 108 -1.96 -1.08 12.28
CA ARG A 108 -1.70 -0.03 13.30
C ARG A 108 -1.74 -0.55 14.73
N ASP A 109 -2.65 -1.48 15.02
CA ASP A 109 -2.83 -2.06 16.35
C ASP A 109 -1.88 -3.24 16.62
N PHE A 110 -1.01 -3.57 15.66
CA PHE A 110 -0.03 -4.63 15.84
C PHE A 110 1.11 -4.12 16.75
N ASN A 111 1.27 -4.77 17.90
CA ASN A 111 2.31 -4.43 18.85
C ASN A 111 3.69 -4.89 18.34
N TYR A 112 4.29 -4.10 17.45
CA TYR A 112 5.71 -4.24 17.15
C TYR A 112 6.48 -3.83 18.40
N GLN A 113 7.13 -4.77 19.08
CA GLN A 113 8.15 -4.42 20.06
C GLN A 113 9.41 -3.99 19.28
N PRO A 114 9.66 -2.68 19.05
CA PRO A 114 10.63 -2.25 18.04
C PRO A 114 12.07 -2.48 18.50
N SER A 115 12.27 -2.75 19.79
CA SER A 115 13.54 -3.11 20.41
C SER A 115 13.95 -4.56 20.16
N TYR A 116 13.05 -5.41 19.63
CA TYR A 116 13.34 -6.81 19.35
C TYR A 116 13.39 -7.04 17.84
N GLU A 117 14.57 -7.40 17.31
CA GLU A 117 14.79 -7.59 15.86
C GLU A 117 13.83 -8.62 15.24
N ARG A 118 13.40 -9.64 15.99
CA ARG A 118 12.46 -10.63 15.46
C ARG A 118 11.03 -10.12 15.33
N SER A 119 10.70 -8.97 15.91
CA SER A 119 9.38 -8.33 15.75
C SER A 119 9.34 -7.35 14.57
N LEU A 120 10.42 -7.24 13.78
CA LEU A 120 10.44 -6.35 12.63
C LEU A 120 9.43 -6.80 11.57
N PRO A 121 8.61 -5.87 11.03
CA PRO A 121 7.62 -6.18 10.01
C PRO A 121 8.29 -6.57 8.69
N GLN A 122 7.79 -7.61 8.06
CA GLN A 122 8.21 -8.10 6.74
C GLN A 122 6.98 -8.41 5.90
N VAL A 123 6.98 -7.97 4.65
CA VAL A 123 5.95 -8.37 3.69
C VAL A 123 6.28 -9.77 3.21
N ASP A 124 5.32 -10.68 3.26
CA ASP A 124 5.44 -12.02 2.70
C ASP A 124 4.22 -12.38 1.85
N HIS A 125 4.39 -13.34 0.93
CA HIS A 125 3.32 -13.85 0.09
C HIS A 125 2.53 -14.93 0.82
N ILE A 126 1.21 -14.83 0.89
CA ILE A 126 0.35 -15.87 1.50
C ILE A 126 0.52 -17.19 0.75
N PHE A 127 0.27 -17.19 -0.55
CA PHE A 127 0.64 -18.27 -1.45
C PHE A 127 2.05 -17.99 -1.98
N SER A 128 2.99 -18.87 -1.65
CA SER A 128 4.41 -18.65 -1.98
C SER A 128 4.63 -18.54 -3.49
N GLN A 129 5.56 -17.66 -3.89
CA GLN A 129 5.89 -17.49 -5.30
C GLN A 129 6.38 -18.79 -5.96
N SER A 130 7.08 -19.65 -5.20
CA SER A 130 7.60 -20.93 -5.69
C SER A 130 6.46 -21.88 -6.08
N GLU A 131 5.41 -21.99 -5.27
CA GLU A 131 4.27 -22.86 -5.58
C GLU A 131 3.48 -22.32 -6.78
N LEU A 132 3.19 -21.02 -6.81
CA LEU A 132 2.45 -20.41 -7.91
C LEU A 132 3.20 -20.53 -9.25
N ARG A 133 4.54 -20.51 -9.27
CA ARG A 133 5.36 -20.73 -10.47
C ARG A 133 5.27 -22.15 -11.04
N LYS A 134 4.94 -23.14 -10.20
CA LYS A 134 4.75 -24.54 -10.62
C LYS A 134 3.42 -24.72 -11.37
N VAL A 135 2.44 -23.85 -11.14
CA VAL A 135 1.13 -23.93 -11.80
C VAL A 135 1.25 -23.57 -13.29
N LYS A 136 1.01 -24.57 -14.14
CA LYS A 136 1.04 -24.43 -15.60
C LYS A 136 -0.35 -24.53 -16.20
N ARG A 137 -0.60 -23.75 -17.26
CA ARG A 137 -1.76 -23.85 -18.14
C ARG A 137 -1.38 -24.47 -19.49
N ILE A 138 -2.38 -25.02 -20.17
CA ILE A 138 -2.20 -25.60 -21.51
C ILE A 138 -1.93 -24.47 -22.49
N ASN A 139 -0.93 -24.66 -23.34
CA ASN A 139 -0.68 -23.78 -24.46
C ASN A 139 -1.73 -24.04 -25.55
N PRO A 140 -2.56 -23.04 -25.92
CA PRO A 140 -3.61 -23.22 -26.92
C PRO A 140 -3.07 -23.54 -28.32
N GLU A 141 -1.83 -23.16 -28.63
CA GLU A 141 -1.21 -23.39 -29.94
C GLU A 141 -0.59 -24.78 -30.08
N THR A 142 -0.06 -25.34 -28.98
CA THR A 142 0.72 -26.59 -29.01
C THR A 142 0.05 -27.74 -28.26
N GLY A 143 -0.97 -27.48 -27.45
CA GLY A 143 -1.62 -28.45 -26.58
C GLY A 143 -0.76 -28.91 -25.38
N VAL A 144 0.45 -28.40 -25.23
CA VAL A 144 1.38 -28.78 -24.15
C VAL A 144 1.17 -27.91 -22.92
N ARG A 145 1.20 -28.51 -21.73
CA ARG A 145 1.06 -27.81 -20.45
C ARG A 145 2.37 -27.16 -19.99
N ASN A 146 2.80 -26.10 -20.67
CA ASN A 146 4.07 -25.42 -20.40
C ASN A 146 3.98 -23.91 -20.14
N LEU A 147 2.81 -23.27 -20.35
CA LEU A 147 2.65 -21.86 -20.05
C LEU A 147 2.47 -21.64 -18.55
N LEU A 148 3.05 -20.58 -18.01
CA LEU A 148 2.74 -20.13 -16.65
C LEU A 148 1.26 -19.74 -16.57
N ARG A 149 0.58 -20.17 -15.51
CA ARG A 149 -0.77 -19.69 -15.20
C ARG A 149 -0.70 -18.31 -14.54
N TYR A 150 0.19 -18.15 -13.56
CA TYR A 150 0.34 -16.92 -12.76
C TYR A 150 1.69 -16.23 -13.06
N TYR A 151 1.61 -15.01 -13.59
CA TYR A 151 2.73 -14.13 -13.88
C TYR A 151 3.17 -13.38 -12.62
N LYS A 152 4.07 -12.41 -12.75
CA LYS A 152 4.65 -11.74 -11.58
C LYS A 152 3.57 -10.94 -10.85
N GLU A 153 2.81 -10.17 -11.62
CA GLU A 153 1.75 -9.27 -11.19
C GLU A 153 0.65 -10.04 -10.44
N ASP A 154 0.28 -11.22 -10.96
CA ASP A 154 -0.71 -12.10 -10.32
C ASP A 154 -0.25 -12.57 -8.94
N ARG A 155 1.06 -12.82 -8.76
CA ARG A 155 1.62 -13.34 -7.50
C ARG A 155 1.93 -12.23 -6.50
N ASP A 156 2.35 -11.07 -7.00
CA ASP A 156 2.86 -9.96 -6.19
C ASP A 156 1.74 -8.99 -5.75
N GLN A 157 0.51 -9.16 -6.23
CA GLN A 157 -0.63 -8.32 -5.84
C GLN A 157 -0.85 -8.26 -4.31
N VAL A 158 -1.37 -7.11 -3.84
CA VAL A 158 -1.69 -6.86 -2.42
C VAL A 158 -2.54 -7.97 -1.79
N ALA A 159 -3.47 -8.56 -2.55
CA ALA A 159 -4.36 -9.62 -2.08
C ALA A 159 -3.64 -10.96 -1.82
N ASN A 160 -2.42 -11.14 -2.33
CA ASN A 160 -1.54 -12.26 -1.97
C ASN A 160 -0.43 -11.85 -1.00
N CYS A 161 -0.39 -10.60 -0.54
CA CYS A 161 0.61 -10.13 0.42
C CYS A 161 0.03 -10.01 1.83
N MET A 162 0.84 -10.31 2.84
CA MET A 162 0.53 -10.07 4.25
C MET A 162 1.77 -9.54 4.97
N LEU A 163 1.57 -8.98 6.16
CA LEU A 163 2.67 -8.53 6.99
C LEU A 163 2.91 -9.55 8.10
N LEU A 164 4.15 -10.02 8.23
CA LEU A 164 4.60 -10.96 9.24
C LEU A 164 5.72 -10.35 10.07
N THR A 165 5.91 -10.85 11.28
CA THR A 165 7.14 -10.57 12.03
C THR A 165 8.31 -11.35 11.45
N ALA A 166 9.54 -10.87 11.63
CA ALA A 166 10.75 -11.61 11.26
C ALA A 166 10.88 -12.96 12.00
N ALA A 167 10.20 -13.16 13.13
CA ALA A 167 10.04 -14.46 13.77
C ALA A 167 9.17 -15.41 12.93
N GLU A 168 7.99 -14.94 12.52
CA GLU A 168 7.05 -15.70 11.69
C GLU A 168 7.60 -15.98 10.29
N ASN A 169 8.42 -15.10 9.74
CA ASN A 169 9.05 -15.28 8.43
C ASN A 169 10.45 -15.92 8.52
N GLY A 170 10.93 -16.19 9.74
CA GLY A 170 12.27 -16.70 10.01
C GLY A 170 12.40 -18.22 9.83
N ALA A 171 13.57 -18.76 10.19
CA ALA A 171 13.82 -20.21 10.15
C ALA A 171 12.83 -20.96 11.07
N GLY A 172 12.05 -21.87 10.48
CA GLY A 172 10.97 -22.61 11.17
C GLY A 172 9.63 -21.87 11.22
N GLY A 173 9.53 -20.72 10.57
CA GLY A 173 8.29 -19.97 10.35
C GLY A 173 7.59 -20.40 9.05
N LYS A 174 6.83 -19.47 8.44
CA LYS A 174 5.96 -19.73 7.30
C LYS A 174 6.70 -20.35 6.10
N GLY A 175 7.80 -19.74 5.63
CA GLY A 175 8.56 -20.25 4.48
C GLY A 175 7.67 -20.57 3.27
N ASP A 176 7.82 -21.77 2.71
CA ASP A 176 7.04 -22.28 1.58
C ASP A 176 5.78 -23.08 1.99
N SER A 177 5.40 -23.05 3.27
CA SER A 177 4.16 -23.69 3.74
C SER A 177 2.94 -23.16 2.97
N THR A 178 1.99 -24.06 2.76
CA THR A 178 0.72 -23.71 2.12
C THR A 178 -0.14 -22.89 3.08
N PRO A 179 -1.07 -22.06 2.57
CA PRO A 179 -2.04 -21.38 3.42
C PRO A 179 -2.82 -22.35 4.31
N ALA A 180 -3.17 -23.53 3.78
CA ALA A 180 -3.84 -24.58 4.55
C ALA A 180 -3.03 -25.03 5.77
N GLU A 181 -1.72 -25.20 5.63
CA GLU A 181 -0.84 -25.57 6.74
C GLU A 181 -0.58 -24.38 7.69
N TRP A 182 -0.31 -23.20 7.14
CA TRP A 182 0.07 -22.02 7.93
C TRP A 182 -1.06 -21.46 8.80
N PHE A 183 -2.29 -21.51 8.28
CA PHE A 183 -3.46 -20.95 8.97
C PHE A 183 -4.24 -21.98 9.80
N ALA A 184 -3.92 -23.28 9.71
CA ALA A 184 -4.65 -24.34 10.42
C ALA A 184 -4.69 -24.18 11.94
N ASP A 185 -3.65 -23.59 12.53
CA ASP A 185 -3.49 -23.41 13.98
C ASP A 185 -3.70 -21.95 14.43
N LYS A 186 -4.10 -21.06 13.52
CA LYS A 186 -4.29 -19.64 13.78
C LYS A 186 -5.72 -19.38 14.27
N ASP A 187 -5.86 -18.45 15.21
CA ASP A 187 -7.17 -18.05 15.72
C ASP A 187 -7.89 -17.08 14.78
N ASP A 188 -9.19 -16.91 14.99
CA ASP A 188 -10.03 -15.99 14.22
C ASP A 188 -9.50 -14.56 14.25
N ASP A 189 -8.95 -14.10 15.39
CA ASP A 189 -8.38 -12.77 15.53
C ASP A 189 -7.18 -12.56 14.59
N TYR A 190 -6.34 -13.59 14.41
CA TYR A 190 -5.26 -13.59 13.44
C TYR A 190 -5.78 -13.53 12.02
N LEU A 191 -6.78 -14.35 11.68
CA LEU A 191 -7.38 -14.37 10.34
C LEU A 191 -8.04 -13.02 10.00
N ASP A 192 -8.81 -12.46 10.93
CA ASP A 192 -9.50 -11.17 10.78
C ASP A 192 -8.49 -10.03 10.65
N ARG A 193 -7.39 -10.07 11.41
CA ARG A 193 -6.30 -9.10 11.28
C ARG A 193 -5.67 -9.13 9.89
N HIS A 194 -5.41 -10.32 9.35
CA HIS A 194 -4.78 -10.50 8.04
C HIS A 194 -5.77 -10.49 6.87
N LEU A 195 -7.07 -10.30 7.16
CA LEU A 195 -8.19 -10.36 6.22
C LEU A 195 -8.14 -11.66 5.40
N ILE A 196 -7.93 -12.78 6.08
CA ILE A 196 -7.91 -14.11 5.47
C ILE A 196 -9.35 -14.62 5.41
N PRO A 197 -9.85 -15.02 4.23
CA PRO A 197 -11.15 -15.68 4.13
C PRO A 197 -11.23 -16.90 5.06
N LYS A 198 -12.25 -16.95 5.93
CA LYS A 198 -12.43 -18.03 6.91
C LYS A 198 -12.91 -19.35 6.30
N ASP A 199 -13.36 -19.34 5.05
CA ASP A 199 -13.63 -20.56 4.30
C ASP A 199 -12.30 -21.26 3.96
N THR A 200 -12.00 -22.31 4.72
CA THR A 200 -10.75 -23.08 4.59
C THR A 200 -10.62 -23.76 3.22
N SER A 201 -11.73 -23.96 2.50
CA SER A 201 -11.67 -24.52 1.14
C SER A 201 -10.97 -23.60 0.14
N LEU A 202 -10.84 -22.31 0.46
CA LEU A 202 -10.13 -21.33 -0.36
C LEU A 202 -8.61 -21.36 -0.15
N TRP A 203 -8.12 -22.08 0.86
CA TRP A 203 -6.69 -22.10 1.20
C TRP A 203 -5.87 -23.03 0.30
N GLU A 204 -6.54 -23.78 -0.57
CA GLU A 204 -5.93 -24.69 -1.52
C GLU A 204 -5.36 -23.96 -2.76
N LEU A 205 -4.24 -24.46 -3.28
CA LEU A 205 -3.51 -23.82 -4.39
C LEU A 205 -4.33 -23.71 -5.68
N ASP A 206 -5.23 -24.66 -5.93
CA ASP A 206 -6.14 -24.65 -7.09
C ASP A 206 -7.31 -23.67 -6.94
N ARG A 207 -7.53 -23.14 -5.73
CA ARG A 207 -8.52 -22.11 -5.40
C ARG A 207 -7.90 -20.71 -5.23
N TYR A 208 -6.65 -20.54 -5.65
CA TYR A 208 -5.91 -19.27 -5.53
C TYR A 208 -6.68 -18.04 -6.05
N GLU A 209 -7.30 -18.15 -7.23
CA GLU A 209 -8.07 -17.06 -7.84
C GLU A 209 -9.27 -16.69 -6.96
N ASP A 210 -10.02 -17.68 -6.47
CA ASP A 210 -11.17 -17.46 -5.59
C ASP A 210 -10.75 -16.87 -4.22
N PHE A 211 -9.61 -17.33 -3.67
CA PHE A 211 -9.04 -16.74 -2.46
C PHE A 211 -8.73 -15.26 -2.63
N VAL A 212 -8.06 -14.92 -3.74
CA VAL A 212 -7.71 -13.55 -4.07
C VAL A 212 -8.97 -12.70 -4.19
N GLU A 213 -10.00 -13.17 -4.89
CA GLU A 213 -11.26 -12.44 -5.04
C GLU A 213 -11.96 -12.20 -3.70
N GLU A 214 -12.08 -13.21 -2.84
CA GLU A 214 -12.69 -13.05 -1.52
C GLU A 214 -11.86 -12.13 -0.63
N ARG A 215 -10.53 -12.26 -0.64
CA ARG A 215 -9.65 -11.40 0.15
C ARG A 215 -9.67 -9.96 -0.34
N GLN A 216 -9.79 -9.71 -1.65
CA GLN A 216 -9.98 -8.36 -2.19
C GLN A 216 -11.24 -7.69 -1.64
N LYS A 217 -12.35 -8.43 -1.46
CA LYS A 217 -13.57 -7.87 -0.85
C LYS A 217 -13.32 -7.43 0.59
N LEU A 218 -12.65 -8.26 1.38
CA LEU A 218 -12.29 -7.94 2.78
C LEU A 218 -11.35 -6.73 2.85
N ILE A 219 -10.35 -6.66 1.98
CA ILE A 219 -9.43 -5.52 1.87
C ILE A 219 -10.20 -4.25 1.51
N LEU A 220 -11.12 -4.32 0.54
CA LEU A 220 -11.89 -3.16 0.12
C LEU A 220 -12.77 -2.62 1.25
N ASP A 221 -13.42 -3.52 2.01
CA ASP A 221 -14.21 -3.15 3.18
C ASP A 221 -13.36 -2.43 4.24
N LYS A 222 -12.16 -2.96 4.54
CA LYS A 222 -11.20 -2.37 5.49
C LYS A 222 -10.78 -0.95 5.13
N PHE A 223 -10.63 -0.66 3.84
CA PHE A 223 -10.13 0.64 3.35
C PHE A 223 -11.24 1.55 2.80
N SER A 224 -12.51 1.16 2.90
CA SER A 224 -13.65 1.89 2.34
C SER A 224 -13.67 3.37 2.72
N ASP A 225 -13.46 3.69 4.01
CA ASP A 225 -13.41 5.06 4.53
C ASP A 225 -12.16 5.85 4.11
N MET A 226 -11.14 5.17 3.58
CA MET A 226 -9.88 5.76 3.12
C MET A 226 -9.83 5.92 1.60
N LEU A 227 -10.76 5.32 0.86
CA LEU A 227 -10.85 5.54 -0.58
C LEU A 227 -11.31 6.97 -0.81
N PHE A 228 -10.53 7.71 -1.60
CA PHE A 228 -10.92 9.05 -2.02
C PHE A 228 -10.73 9.16 -3.52
N SER A 229 -11.76 9.72 -4.14
CA SER A 229 -11.86 10.07 -5.54
C SER A 229 -11.61 11.56 -5.74
N GLU A 230 -11.58 12.00 -6.99
CA GLU A 230 -11.36 13.41 -7.35
C GLU A 230 -12.37 14.37 -6.68
N ASP A 231 -13.60 13.91 -6.43
CA ASP A 231 -14.72 14.70 -5.90
C ASP A 231 -14.67 14.90 -4.37
N ASP A 232 -13.89 14.12 -3.64
CA ASP A 232 -13.80 14.19 -2.17
C ASP A 232 -12.91 15.35 -1.68
N GLY A 233 -12.52 16.26 -2.57
CA GLY A 233 -11.69 17.44 -2.30
C GLY A 233 -12.46 18.76 -2.14
N ASP A 234 -13.78 18.74 -2.30
CA ASP A 234 -14.62 19.94 -2.26
C ASP A 234 -15.39 20.15 -0.94
N VAL A 235 -15.15 19.30 0.07
CA VAL A 235 -15.78 19.47 1.39
C VAL A 235 -14.96 20.45 2.23
N ASP A 236 -15.41 21.71 2.23
CA ASP A 236 -14.93 22.79 3.10
C ASP A 236 -15.15 22.44 4.58
N GLU A 237 -14.07 22.47 5.39
CA GLU A 237 -14.09 22.79 6.84
C GLU A 237 -12.97 23.78 7.25
#